data_AF-A0A3G6RKL9-F1
#
_entry.id   AF-A0A3G6RKL9-F1
#
_cell.length_a   1.000
_cell.length_b   1.000
_cell.length_c   1.000
_cell.angle_alpha   90.00
_cell.angle_beta   90.00
_cell.angle_gamma   90.00
#
_symmetry.space_group_name_H-M   'P 1'
#
loop_
_entity.id
_entity.type
_entity.pdbx_description
1 polymer ?
#
loop_
_entity_poly.entity_id
_entity_poly.type
_entity_poly.pdbx_seq_one_letter_code
_entity_poly.pdbx_strand_id
1 'polypeptide(L)'
;MYCYQDKNKTKNRHKMRKPVNTVKIPMKSKFSLIPESAEEKKYIKSLEDLLKKKRHGDWKLVSEMIDIPTASVEKAFFRVYQKNHFETVSALEKVINNRKELIKQ
;
A
#
# COMPACT_ATOMS: atom_id res chain seq x y z
N MET A 1 -19.36 58.68 26.22
CA MET A 1 -20.29 57.84 25.43
C MET A 1 -19.75 56.41 25.50
N TYR A 2 -20.44 55.53 26.22
CA TYR A 2 -20.03 54.16 26.51
C TYR A 2 -20.22 53.23 25.31
N CYS A 3 -19.32 52.26 25.12
CA CYS A 3 -19.64 50.95 24.55
C CYS A 3 -18.80 49.88 25.27
N TYR A 4 -19.37 49.31 26.33
CA TYR A 4 -18.91 48.05 26.95
C TYR A 4 -19.00 46.93 25.91
N GLN A 5 -17.91 46.20 25.67
CA GLN A 5 -17.99 44.93 24.94
C GLN A 5 -18.30 43.80 25.92
N ASP A 6 -19.52 43.27 25.83
CA ASP A 6 -20.02 42.10 26.55
C ASP A 6 -19.14 40.86 26.29
N LYS A 7 -18.45 40.38 27.34
CA LYS A 7 -17.66 39.14 27.32
C LYS A 7 -18.47 37.89 27.69
N ASN A 8 -19.73 37.81 27.26
CA ASN A 8 -20.62 36.70 27.61
C ASN A 8 -21.24 36.06 26.38
N LYS A 9 -20.64 34.96 25.90
CA LYS A 9 -21.29 33.71 25.44
C LYS A 9 -20.41 33.00 24.41
N THR A 10 -19.82 31.88 24.80
CA THR A 10 -19.72 30.65 23.97
C THR A 10 -19.04 29.55 24.78
N LYS A 11 -19.71 29.04 25.82
CA LYS A 11 -19.36 27.72 26.39
C LYS A 11 -20.12 26.63 25.62
N ASN A 12 -19.76 26.41 24.37
CA ASN A 12 -20.18 25.22 23.63
C ASN A 12 -19.41 24.00 24.17
N ARG A 13 -19.94 23.38 25.21
CA ARG A 13 -19.45 22.09 25.71
C ARG A 13 -19.71 21.04 24.63
N HIS A 14 -18.67 20.55 23.97
CA HIS A 14 -18.76 19.38 23.10
C HIS A 14 -19.34 18.20 23.88
N LYS A 15 -20.54 17.72 23.51
CA LYS A 15 -21.08 16.44 23.96
C LYS A 15 -20.13 15.34 23.48
N MET A 16 -19.32 14.78 24.37
CA MET A 16 -18.55 13.58 24.06
C MET A 16 -19.53 12.44 23.71
N ARG A 17 -19.43 11.92 22.49
CA ARG A 17 -20.18 10.73 22.06
C ARG A 17 -19.57 9.50 22.74
N LYS A 18 -20.41 8.56 23.19
CA LYS A 18 -19.96 7.31 23.79
C LYS A 18 -19.12 6.52 22.78
N PRO A 19 -18.02 5.85 23.20
CA PRO A 19 -17.23 5.02 22.31
C PRO A 19 -18.09 3.85 21.82
N VAL A 20 -18.20 3.71 20.50
CA VAL A 20 -18.82 2.54 19.87
C VAL A 20 -17.77 1.43 19.83
N ASN A 21 -18.11 0.25 20.32
CA ASN A 21 -17.27 -0.94 20.19
C ASN A 21 -17.18 -1.34 18.71
N THR A 22 -16.17 -0.84 18.01
CA THR A 22 -15.88 -1.27 16.65
C THR A 22 -15.12 -2.59 16.72
N VAL A 23 -15.81 -3.70 16.46
CA VAL A 23 -15.16 -4.98 16.20
C VAL A 23 -14.15 -4.77 15.06
N LYS A 24 -12.94 -5.32 15.21
CA LYS A 24 -11.90 -5.25 14.18
C LYS A 24 -12.37 -6.06 12.96
N ILE A 25 -13.11 -5.43 12.05
CA ILE A 25 -13.44 -6.03 10.76
C ILE A 25 -12.11 -6.11 10.00
N PRO A 26 -11.67 -7.31 9.56
CA PRO A 26 -10.47 -7.40 8.73
C PRO A 26 -10.70 -6.56 7.48
N MET A 27 -9.83 -5.56 7.25
CA MET A 27 -9.91 -4.72 6.07
C MET A 27 -9.81 -5.61 4.84
N LYS A 28 -10.89 -5.74 4.07
CA LYS A 28 -10.81 -6.33 2.73
C LYS A 28 -9.81 -5.50 1.94
N SER A 29 -8.84 -6.17 1.32
CA SER A 29 -7.93 -5.56 0.35
C SER A 29 -8.75 -4.73 -0.65
N LYS A 30 -8.39 -3.45 -0.84
CA LYS A 30 -9.06 -2.54 -1.80
C LYS A 30 -8.80 -2.91 -3.26
N PHE A 31 -8.12 -4.01 -3.54
CA PHE A 31 -7.84 -4.49 -4.90
C PHE A 31 -8.93 -5.45 -5.36
N SER A 32 -9.94 -4.91 -6.03
CA SER A 32 -10.88 -5.68 -6.85
C SER A 32 -10.49 -5.52 -8.32
N LEU A 33 -9.41 -6.19 -8.74
CA LEU A 33 -9.12 -6.36 -10.17
C LEU A 33 -9.99 -7.53 -10.63
N ILE A 34 -11.04 -7.24 -11.40
CA ILE A 34 -11.83 -8.28 -12.07
C ILE A 34 -11.17 -8.49 -13.42
N PRO A 35 -10.37 -9.55 -13.63
CA PRO A 35 -9.66 -9.71 -14.89
C PRO A 35 -10.64 -10.02 -16.01
N GLU A 36 -10.52 -9.27 -17.10
CA GLU A 36 -11.42 -9.37 -18.25
C GLU A 36 -10.93 -10.42 -19.27
N SER A 37 -9.62 -10.70 -19.29
CA SER A 37 -9.00 -11.65 -20.22
C SER A 37 -8.28 -12.82 -19.52
N ALA A 38 -8.06 -13.90 -20.27
CA ALA A 38 -7.27 -15.03 -19.80
C ALA A 38 -5.80 -14.66 -19.53
N GLU A 39 -5.26 -13.70 -20.28
CA GLU A 39 -3.89 -13.18 -20.12
C GLU A 39 -3.77 -12.38 -18.84
N GLU A 40 -4.75 -11.52 -18.56
CA GLU A 40 -4.79 -10.73 -17.33
C GLU A 40 -4.93 -11.62 -16.09
N LYS A 41 -5.72 -12.70 -16.17
CA LYS A 41 -5.78 -13.73 -15.12
C LYS A 41 -4.41 -14.36 -14.84
N LYS A 42 -3.66 -14.70 -15.89
CA LYS A 42 -2.30 -15.24 -15.75
C LYS A 42 -1.36 -14.21 -15.12
N TYR A 43 -1.47 -12.96 -15.53
CA TYR A 43 -0.65 -11.88 -15.01
C TYR A 43 -0.91 -11.62 -13.52
N ILE A 44 -2.17 -11.47 -13.10
CA ILE A 44 -2.51 -11.29 -11.68
C ILE A 44 -2.02 -12.46 -10.84
N LYS A 45 -2.18 -13.70 -11.33
CA LYS A 45 -1.66 -14.88 -10.64
C LYS A 45 -0.14 -14.82 -10.45
N SER A 46 0.59 -14.31 -11.44
CA SER A 46 2.04 -14.12 -11.34
C SER A 46 2.41 -13.10 -10.26
N LEU A 47 1.66 -12.00 -10.15
CA LEU A 47 1.84 -10.98 -9.12
C LEU A 47 1.57 -11.54 -7.72
N GLU A 48 0.52 -12.35 -7.56
CA GLU A 48 0.22 -13.03 -6.29
C GLU A 48 1.35 -13.98 -5.87
N ASP A 49 1.90 -14.73 -6.82
CA ASP A 49 3.01 -15.64 -6.56
C ASP A 49 4.30 -14.89 -6.20
N LEU A 50 4.54 -13.71 -6.79
CA LEU A 50 5.64 -12.84 -6.39
C LEU A 50 5.45 -12.35 -4.95
N LEU A 51 4.25 -11.90 -4.59
CA LEU A 51 3.95 -11.48 -3.21
C LEU A 51 4.18 -12.58 -2.18
N LYS A 52 3.81 -13.83 -2.50
CA LYS A 52 4.05 -14.98 -1.62
C LYS A 52 5.54 -15.28 -1.43
N LYS A 53 6.35 -15.08 -2.48
CA LYS A 53 7.79 -15.34 -2.47
C LYS A 53 8.60 -14.18 -1.88
N LYS A 54 8.04 -12.98 -1.88
CA LYS A 54 8.68 -11.75 -1.42
C LYS A 54 8.88 -11.77 0.10
N ARG A 55 10.08 -11.41 0.57
CA ARG A 55 10.42 -11.19 1.99
C ARG A 55 10.34 -9.71 2.33
N HIS A 56 10.21 -9.33 3.61
CA HIS A 56 10.05 -7.92 4.00
C HIS A 56 11.10 -6.99 3.37
N GLY A 57 12.38 -7.36 3.41
CA GLY A 57 13.51 -6.56 2.93
C GLY A 57 13.63 -6.40 1.41
N ASP A 58 12.94 -7.23 0.62
CA ASP A 58 13.08 -7.20 -0.84
C ASP A 58 12.61 -5.86 -1.43
N TRP A 59 11.66 -5.15 -0.79
CA TRP A 59 11.23 -3.82 -1.25
C TRP A 59 12.34 -2.78 -1.19
N LYS A 60 13.22 -2.87 -0.20
CA LYS A 60 14.35 -1.95 -0.07
C LYS A 60 15.37 -2.20 -1.19
N LEU A 61 15.66 -3.47 -1.48
CA LEU A 61 16.54 -3.84 -2.58
C LEU A 61 15.98 -3.40 -3.94
N VAL A 62 14.68 -3.58 -4.17
CA VAL A 62 14.03 -3.08 -5.39
C VAL A 62 14.15 -1.57 -5.48
N SER A 63 13.87 -0.85 -4.39
CA SER A 63 13.99 0.61 -4.30
C SER A 63 15.39 1.11 -4.67
N GLU A 64 16.43 0.42 -4.23
CA GLU A 64 17.83 0.71 -4.58
C GLU A 64 18.13 0.40 -6.07
N MET A 65 17.52 -0.63 -6.65
CA MET A 65 17.72 -1.00 -8.06
C MET A 65 17.09 -0.01 -9.06
N ILE A 66 15.93 0.57 -8.72
CA ILE A 66 15.17 1.45 -9.62
C ILE A 66 15.22 2.93 -9.21
N ASP A 67 16.03 3.26 -8.18
CA ASP A 67 16.25 4.62 -7.66
C ASP A 67 14.95 5.40 -7.33
N ILE A 68 14.00 4.72 -6.67
CA ILE A 68 12.70 5.28 -6.29
C ILE A 68 12.45 4.98 -4.82
N PRO A 69 11.81 5.88 -4.05
CA PRO A 69 11.50 5.63 -2.64
C PRO A 69 10.72 4.33 -2.42
N THR A 70 11.07 3.54 -1.40
CA THR A 70 10.45 2.23 -1.10
C THR A 70 8.93 2.29 -1.02
N ALA A 71 8.38 3.32 -0.37
CA ALA A 71 6.92 3.50 -0.27
C ALA A 71 6.25 3.70 -1.65
N SER A 72 6.95 4.28 -2.61
CA SER A 72 6.46 4.45 -3.99
C SER A 72 6.56 3.15 -4.76
N VAL A 73 7.63 2.36 -4.56
CA VAL A 73 7.78 1.01 -5.14
C VAL A 73 6.65 0.09 -4.69
N GLU A 74 6.36 0.03 -3.39
CA GLU A 74 5.27 -0.78 -2.86
C GLU A 74 3.93 -0.40 -3.51
N LYS A 75 3.64 0.90 -3.57
CA LYS A 75 2.42 1.40 -4.22
C LYS A 75 2.39 1.07 -5.72
N ALA A 76 3.51 1.23 -6.42
CA ALA A 76 3.62 0.94 -7.85
C ALA A 76 3.41 -0.54 -8.15
N PHE A 77 3.90 -1.44 -7.29
CA PHE A 77 3.62 -2.88 -7.42
C PHE A 77 2.13 -3.18 -7.30
N PHE A 78 1.45 -2.63 -6.29
CA PHE A 78 0.04 -2.92 -6.09
C PHE A 78 -0.86 -2.25 -7.14
N ARG A 79 -0.49 -1.07 -7.63
CA ARG A 79 -1.27 -0.35 -8.64
C ARG A 79 -0.91 -0.83 -10.05
N VAL A 80 -1.58 -1.90 -10.46
CA VAL A 80 -1.39 -2.54 -11.76
C VAL A 80 -1.54 -1.51 -12.90
N TYR A 81 -0.65 -1.61 -13.88
CA TYR A 81 -0.55 -0.72 -15.04
C TYR A 81 -0.23 0.76 -14.76
N GLN A 82 0.18 1.11 -13.53
CA GLN A 82 0.69 2.46 -13.27
C GLN A 82 2.16 2.65 -13.64
N LYS A 83 2.59 3.91 -13.61
CA LYS A 83 3.98 4.30 -13.77
C LYS A 83 4.89 3.46 -12.86
N ASN A 84 5.96 2.93 -13.44
CA ASN A 84 6.97 2.08 -12.79
C ASN A 84 6.46 0.72 -12.30
N HIS A 85 5.21 0.32 -12.60
CA HIS A 85 4.66 -0.99 -12.22
C HIS A 85 5.50 -2.13 -12.79
N PHE A 86 5.67 -2.15 -14.12
CA PHE A 86 6.43 -3.21 -14.80
C PHE A 86 7.90 -3.25 -14.38
N GLU A 87 8.53 -2.08 -14.21
CA GLU A 87 9.90 -1.98 -13.69
C GLU A 87 10.01 -2.56 -12.28
N THR A 88 9.05 -2.22 -11.41
CA THR A 88 8.98 -2.73 -10.04
C THR A 88 8.81 -4.26 -10.02
N VAL A 89 7.93 -4.80 -10.87
CA VAL A 89 7.69 -6.25 -10.99
C VAL A 89 8.95 -6.95 -11.48
N SER A 90 9.59 -6.44 -12.54
CA SER A 90 10.83 -7.01 -13.08
C SER A 90 11.99 -6.96 -12.09
N ALA A 91 12.15 -5.84 -11.37
CA ALA A 91 13.17 -5.71 -10.33
C ALA A 91 12.92 -6.66 -9.16
N LEU A 92 11.67 -6.83 -8.73
CA LEU A 92 11.31 -7.77 -7.66
C LEU A 92 11.59 -9.22 -8.08
N GLU A 93 11.29 -9.58 -9.32
CA GLU A 93 11.64 -10.89 -9.89
C GLU A 93 13.14 -11.15 -9.84
N LYS A 94 13.96 -10.18 -10.26
CA LYS A 94 15.43 -10.27 -10.19
C LYS A 94 15.91 -10.48 -8.76
N VAL A 95 15.43 -9.69 -7.80
CA VAL A 95 15.79 -9.84 -6.37
C VAL A 95 15.46 -11.25 -5.86
N ILE A 96 14.27 -11.75 -6.17
CA ILE A 96 13.84 -13.09 -5.74
C ILE A 96 14.68 -14.18 -6.39
N ASN A 97 15.00 -14.05 -7.68
CA ASN A 97 15.80 -15.04 -8.41
C ASN A 97 17.24 -15.06 -7.93
N ASN A 98 17.89 -13.90 -7.79
CA ASN A 98 19.24 -13.80 -7.22
C ASN A 98 19.31 -14.47 -5.84
N ARG A 99 18.29 -14.26 -5.00
CA ARG A 99 18.21 -14.92 -3.69
C ARG A 99 18.08 -16.44 -3.81
N LYS A 100 17.29 -16.95 -4.75
CA LYS A 100 17.15 -18.41 -4.96
C LYS A 100 18.46 -19.01 -5.44
N GLU A 101 19.21 -18.31 -6.26
CA GLU A 101 20.53 -18.75 -6.74
C GLU A 101 21.53 -18.85 -5.59
N LEU A 102 21.56 -17.86 -4.70
CA LEU A 102 22.43 -17.87 -3.51
C LEU A 102 22.09 -18.99 -2.51
N ILE A 103 20.83 -19.45 -2.46
CA ILE A 103 20.40 -20.54 -1.56
C ILE A 103 20.69 -21.93 -2.16
N LYS A 104 20.89 -22.03 -3.48
CA LYS A 104 21.20 -23.30 -4.15
C LYS A 104 22.70 -23.66 -4.13
N GLN A 105 23.55 -22.80 -3.57
CA GLN A 105 24.92 -23.11 -3.19
C GLN A 105 24.95 -23.85 -1.86
#